data_AF-A0A7C3RWE1-F1
#
_entry.id   AF-A0A7C3RWE1-F1
#
_cell.length_a   1.000
_cell.length_b   1.000
_cell.length_c   1.000
_cell.angle_alpha   90.00
_cell.angle_beta   90.00
_cell.angle_gamma   90.00
#
_symmetry.space_group_name_H-M   'P 1'
#
loop_
_entity.id
_entity.type
_entity.pdbx_description
1 polymer ?
#
loop_
_entity_poly.entity_id
_entity_poly.type
_entity_poly.pdbx_seq_one_letter_code
_entity_poly.pdbx_strand_id
1 'polypeptide(L)'
;MANAIAMYRRAQRHLRDLFDPFTRQYCHTCTTPCCRKPAKVRAVDVMLAAAHGFQVPEGVDPETEIAQTAMDYLNGSWQEDGGEPCDFLGERGCTFPNDLRPYECAAWICPVMRQEMPATWLKEAEQLTKKL
;
A
#
# COMPACT_ATOMS: atom_id res chain seq x y z
N MET A 1 22.06 3.83 -23.45
CA MET A 1 21.64 4.54 -22.21
C MET A 1 20.37 3.86 -21.71
N ALA A 2 20.35 3.39 -20.47
CA ALA A 2 19.15 2.76 -19.91
C ALA A 2 18.09 3.85 -19.66
N ASN A 3 16.87 3.63 -20.17
CA ASN A 3 15.76 4.54 -19.93
C ASN A 3 15.38 4.49 -18.45
N ALA A 4 15.66 5.57 -17.71
CA ALA A 4 15.41 5.68 -16.27
C ALA A 4 13.94 5.40 -15.91
N ILE A 5 12.99 5.84 -16.74
CA ILE A 5 11.56 5.59 -16.56
C ILE A 5 11.24 4.10 -16.71
N ALA A 6 11.88 3.41 -17.66
CA ALA A 6 11.68 1.98 -17.84
C ALA A 6 12.25 1.17 -16.66
N MET A 7 13.40 1.59 -16.11
CA MET A 7 13.97 0.98 -14.90
C MET A 7 13.06 1.20 -13.69
N TYR A 8 12.56 2.43 -13.50
CA TYR A 8 11.61 2.77 -12.45
C TYR A 8 10.35 1.89 -12.49
N ARG A 9 9.70 1.79 -13.67
CA ARG A 9 8.51 0.94 -13.85
C ARG A 9 8.80 -0.55 -13.61
N ARG A 10 10.01 -1.01 -13.96
CA ARG A 10 10.41 -2.40 -13.69
C ARG A 10 10.57 -2.65 -12.19
N ALA A 11 11.24 -1.75 -11.47
CA ALA A 11 11.41 -1.85 -10.02
C ALA A 11 10.07 -1.83 -9.28
N GLN A 12 9.14 -0.96 -9.68
CA GLN A 12 7.80 -0.91 -9.09
C GLN A 12 7.01 -2.20 -9.28
N ARG A 13 6.99 -2.74 -10.51
CA ARG A 13 6.33 -4.03 -10.77
C ARG A 13 6.95 -5.14 -9.94
N HIS A 14 8.28 -5.18 -9.87
CA HIS A 14 8.98 -6.20 -9.09
C HIS A 14 8.65 -6.11 -7.60
N LEU A 15 8.60 -4.90 -7.02
CA LEU A 15 8.15 -4.70 -5.64
C LEU A 15 6.71 -5.17 -5.42
N ARG A 16 5.80 -4.87 -6.35
CA ARG A 16 4.40 -5.31 -6.29
C ARG A 16 4.28 -6.83 -6.31
N ASP A 17 5.00 -7.49 -7.22
CA ASP A 17 5.04 -8.96 -7.33
C ASP A 17 5.62 -9.62 -6.08
N LEU A 18 6.64 -9.00 -5.48
CA LEU A 18 7.24 -9.41 -4.23
C LEU A 18 6.26 -9.25 -3.05
N PHE A 19 5.43 -8.22 -3.07
CA PHE A 19 4.51 -7.87 -1.98
C PHE A 19 3.19 -8.66 -2.01
N ASP A 20 2.68 -9.02 -3.19
CA ASP A 20 1.37 -9.66 -3.34
C ASP A 20 1.22 -10.99 -2.57
N PRO A 21 2.16 -11.97 -2.68
CA PRO A 21 2.06 -13.23 -1.94
C PRO A 21 2.01 -13.03 -0.43
N PHE A 22 2.79 -12.09 0.09
CA PHE A 22 2.77 -11.74 1.52
C PHE A 22 1.38 -11.24 1.93
N THR A 23 0.83 -10.27 1.19
CA THR A 23 -0.46 -9.69 1.57
C THR A 23 -1.58 -10.71 1.60
N ARG A 24 -1.56 -11.68 0.67
CA ARG A 24 -2.54 -12.77 0.65
C ARG A 24 -2.39 -13.71 1.84
N GLN A 25 -1.16 -14.02 2.22
CA GLN A 25 -0.88 -15.00 3.27
C GLN A 25 -1.07 -14.42 4.69
N TYR A 26 -0.65 -13.18 4.94
CA TYR A 26 -0.50 -12.68 6.31
C TYR A 26 -1.43 -11.53 6.66
N CYS A 27 -1.82 -10.68 5.71
CA CYS A 27 -2.55 -9.45 6.07
C CYS A 27 -3.97 -9.71 6.58
N HIS A 28 -4.65 -10.75 6.11
CA HIS A 28 -6.02 -11.04 6.50
C HIS A 28 -6.18 -11.56 7.94
N THR A 29 -5.13 -12.14 8.51
CA THR A 29 -5.10 -12.60 9.92
C THR A 29 -4.26 -11.67 10.82
N CYS A 30 -3.77 -10.55 10.29
CA CYS A 30 -2.89 -9.66 11.03
C CYS A 30 -3.68 -8.93 12.12
N THR A 31 -3.31 -9.12 13.38
CA THR A 31 -3.93 -8.45 14.53
C THR A 31 -3.55 -6.97 14.64
N THR A 32 -2.49 -6.56 13.93
CA THR A 32 -1.98 -5.18 13.91
C THR A 32 -1.80 -4.71 12.46
N PRO A 33 -2.90 -4.47 11.71
CA PRO A 33 -2.82 -4.07 10.31
C PRO A 33 -2.09 -2.74 10.20
N CYS A 34 -1.07 -2.72 9.34
CA CYS A 34 -0.29 -1.54 9.00
C CYS A 34 -0.92 -0.68 7.89
N CYS A 35 -1.87 -1.27 7.15
CA CYS A 35 -2.62 -0.59 6.12
C CYS A 35 -3.86 0.02 6.79
N ARG A 36 -3.71 1.25 7.29
CA ARG A 36 -4.76 2.01 7.99
C ARG A 36 -5.08 3.28 7.24
N LYS A 37 -6.22 3.88 7.59
CA LYS A 37 -6.61 5.22 7.15
C LYS A 37 -5.76 6.31 7.84
N PRO A 38 -5.42 7.40 7.13
CA PRO A 38 -5.68 7.62 5.71
C PRO A 38 -4.83 6.67 4.85
N ALA A 39 -5.49 6.04 3.87
CA ALA A 39 -4.79 5.09 3.02
C ALA A 39 -3.72 5.79 2.18
N LYS A 40 -2.63 5.07 1.86
CA LYS A 40 -1.65 5.51 0.85
C LYS A 40 -2.18 5.43 -0.59
N VAL A 41 -3.45 5.09 -0.76
CA VAL A 41 -4.16 5.04 -2.04
C VAL A 41 -4.80 6.40 -2.27
N ARG A 42 -4.43 7.08 -3.36
CA ARG A 42 -4.94 8.42 -3.69
C ARG A 42 -6.11 8.32 -4.65
N ALA A 43 -6.88 9.41 -4.80
CA ALA A 43 -7.99 9.46 -5.76
C ALA A 43 -7.58 9.06 -7.18
N VAL A 44 -6.39 9.48 -7.63
CA VAL A 44 -5.85 9.10 -8.95
C VAL A 44 -5.63 7.59 -9.10
N ASP A 45 -5.21 6.90 -8.03
CA ASP A 45 -5.01 5.45 -8.05
C ASP A 45 -6.35 4.73 -8.17
N VAL A 46 -7.37 5.20 -7.43
CA VAL A 46 -8.74 4.68 -7.50
C VAL A 46 -9.34 4.89 -8.89
N MET A 47 -9.20 6.08 -9.45
CA MET A 47 -9.66 6.39 -10.81
C MET A 47 -8.99 5.50 -11.85
N LEU A 48 -7.67 5.30 -11.74
CA LEU A 48 -6.93 4.42 -12.64
C LEU A 48 -7.43 2.98 -12.53
N ALA A 49 -7.59 2.45 -11.31
CA ALA A 49 -8.11 1.11 -11.10
C ALA A 49 -9.51 0.94 -11.69
N ALA A 50 -10.42 1.89 -11.44
CA ALA A 50 -11.78 1.87 -11.98
C ALA A 50 -11.79 1.89 -13.52
N ALA A 51 -10.94 2.71 -14.15
CA ALA A 51 -10.79 2.77 -15.60
C ALA A 51 -10.30 1.44 -16.20
N HIS A 52 -9.62 0.60 -15.41
CA HIS A 52 -9.17 -0.75 -15.78
C HIS A 52 -10.16 -1.86 -15.35
N GLY A 53 -11.39 -1.51 -14.98
CA GLY A 53 -12.46 -2.46 -14.66
C GLY A 53 -12.44 -2.98 -13.22
N PHE A 54 -11.64 -2.39 -12.33
CA PHE A 54 -11.68 -2.72 -10.92
C PHE A 54 -12.94 -2.13 -10.27
N GLN A 55 -13.62 -2.94 -9.46
CA GLN A 55 -14.77 -2.49 -8.67
C GLN A 55 -14.27 -1.85 -7.38
N VAL A 56 -14.38 -0.52 -7.31
CA VAL A 56 -14.04 0.24 -6.11
C VAL A 56 -15.07 -0.07 -5.01
N PRO A 57 -14.64 -0.42 -3.78
CA PRO A 57 -15.56 -0.59 -2.66
C PRO A 57 -16.41 0.66 -2.41
N GLU A 58 -17.65 0.46 -1.96
CA GLU A 58 -18.55 1.57 -1.63
C GLU A 58 -17.99 2.38 -0.45
N GLY A 59 -18.13 3.72 -0.51
CA GLY A 59 -17.68 4.61 0.57
C GLY A 59 -16.19 4.99 0.54
N VAL A 60 -15.42 4.52 -0.43
CA VAL A 60 -14.01 4.92 -0.61
C VAL A 60 -13.92 6.39 -1.07
N ASP A 61 -13.35 7.25 -0.22
CA ASP A 61 -13.08 8.65 -0.52
C ASP A 61 -11.73 9.11 0.08
N PRO A 62 -10.62 8.89 -0.65
CA PRO A 62 -9.29 9.22 -0.15
C PRO A 62 -9.06 10.72 0.07
N GLU A 63 -9.77 11.59 -0.66
CA GLU A 63 -9.56 13.05 -0.55
C GLU A 63 -10.10 13.57 0.77
N THR A 64 -11.32 13.17 1.12
CA THR A 64 -11.93 13.52 2.41
C THR A 64 -11.16 12.90 3.58
N GLU A 65 -10.66 11.67 3.45
CA GLU A 65 -9.82 11.03 4.49
C GLU A 65 -8.53 11.83 4.78
N ILE A 66 -7.82 12.25 3.73
CA ILE A 66 -6.60 13.04 3.87
C ILE A 66 -6.92 14.42 4.46
N ALA A 67 -7.98 15.07 3.99
CA ALA A 67 -8.40 16.37 4.50
C ALA A 67 -8.78 16.29 5.99
N GLN A 68 -9.55 15.28 6.39
CA GLN A 68 -9.94 15.06 7.78
C GLN A 68 -8.70 14.79 8.65
N THR A 69 -7.79 13.92 8.20
CA THR A 69 -6.55 13.64 8.94
C THR A 69 -5.70 14.89 9.13
N ALA A 70 -5.59 15.74 8.11
CA ALA A 70 -4.87 17.01 8.20
C ALA A 70 -5.53 17.96 9.22
N MET A 71 -6.86 18.03 9.23
CA MET A 71 -7.60 18.82 10.22
C MET A 71 -7.41 18.29 11.64
N ASP A 72 -7.47 16.98 11.84
CA ASP A 72 -7.25 16.35 13.15
C ASP A 72 -5.83 16.63 13.67
N TYR A 73 -4.83 16.62 12.78
CA TYR A 73 -3.47 16.99 13.11
C TYR A 73 -3.37 18.45 13.56
N LEU A 74 -3.95 19.37 12.79
CA LEU A 74 -3.93 20.80 13.12
C LEU A 74 -4.67 21.13 14.42
N ASN A 75 -5.72 20.35 14.74
CA ASN A 75 -6.51 20.51 15.97
C ASN A 75 -5.92 19.77 17.18
N GLY A 76 -4.83 19.02 17.01
CA GLY A 76 -4.20 18.25 18.08
C GLY A 76 -4.97 17.00 18.52
N SER A 77 -5.97 16.56 17.75
CA SER A 77 -6.76 15.35 17.99
C SER A 77 -6.22 14.11 17.27
N TRP A 78 -5.14 14.25 16.50
CA TRP A 78 -4.54 13.15 15.74
C TRP A 78 -3.92 12.07 16.65
N GLN A 79 -4.17 10.81 16.30
CA GLN A 79 -3.61 9.63 16.95
C GLN A 79 -2.92 8.74 15.92
N GLU A 80 -1.68 8.35 16.20
CA GLU A 80 -0.82 7.59 15.28
C GLU A 80 -1.33 6.14 15.03
N ASP A 81 -1.94 5.52 16.04
CA ASP A 81 -2.33 4.10 16.01
C ASP A 81 -3.86 3.87 15.91
N GLY A 82 -4.65 4.95 15.82
CA GLY A 82 -6.12 4.91 15.97
C GLY A 82 -6.92 4.68 14.69
N GLY A 83 -6.28 4.69 13.50
CA GLY A 83 -7.00 4.63 12.22
C GLY A 83 -7.67 3.28 11.96
N GLU A 84 -8.85 3.31 11.37
CA GLU A 84 -9.51 2.11 10.83
C GLU A 84 -8.62 1.43 9.77
N PRO A 85 -8.76 0.11 9.54
CA PRO A 85 -8.11 -0.54 8.41
C PRO A 85 -8.46 0.16 7.08
N CYS A 86 -7.51 0.14 6.15
CA CYS A 86 -7.72 0.61 4.79
C CYS A 86 -8.88 -0.14 4.12
N ASP A 87 -9.72 0.56 3.37
CA ASP A 87 -10.90 0.00 2.70
C ASP A 87 -10.58 -1.14 1.72
N PHE A 88 -9.34 -1.20 1.25
CA PHE A 88 -8.86 -2.25 0.35
C PHE A 88 -8.28 -3.46 1.09
N LEU A 89 -8.32 -3.52 2.42
CA LEU A 89 -7.95 -4.70 3.19
C LEU A 89 -9.18 -5.61 3.35
N GLY A 90 -9.33 -6.57 2.44
CA GLY A 90 -10.40 -7.57 2.49
C GLY A 90 -10.04 -8.83 3.28
N GLU A 91 -10.98 -9.78 3.33
CA GLU A 91 -10.86 -11.05 4.07
C GLU A 91 -9.69 -11.96 3.63
N ARG A 92 -9.10 -11.69 2.45
CA ARG A 92 -7.97 -12.46 1.90
C ARG A 92 -6.73 -11.59 1.66
N GLY A 93 -6.68 -10.41 2.28
CA GLY A 93 -5.59 -9.45 2.13
C GLY A 93 -5.98 -8.27 1.25
N CYS A 94 -4.97 -7.62 0.66
CA CYS A 94 -5.19 -6.43 -0.15
C CYS A 94 -5.96 -6.78 -1.43
N THR A 95 -7.13 -6.17 -1.62
CA THR A 95 -7.98 -6.34 -2.80
C THR A 95 -7.61 -5.39 -3.94
N PHE A 96 -6.81 -4.36 -3.67
CA PHE A 96 -6.37 -3.41 -4.69
C PHE A 96 -5.53 -4.12 -5.77
N PRO A 97 -5.78 -3.87 -7.07
CA PRO A 97 -5.10 -4.56 -8.16
C PRO A 97 -3.57 -4.48 -8.01
N ASN A 98 -2.91 -5.63 -8.07
CA ASN A 98 -1.48 -5.74 -7.78
C ASN A 98 -0.64 -4.81 -8.66
N ASP A 99 -0.91 -4.80 -9.97
CA ASP A 99 -0.20 -4.01 -10.97
C ASP A 99 -0.46 -2.50 -10.86
N LEU A 100 -1.55 -2.10 -10.22
CA LEU A 100 -1.93 -0.70 -9.99
C LEU A 100 -1.67 -0.22 -8.56
N ARG A 101 -1.32 -1.12 -7.64
CA ARG A 101 -1.10 -0.82 -6.21
C ARG A 101 -0.12 0.34 -6.05
N PRO A 102 -0.42 1.36 -5.23
CA PRO A 102 0.48 2.49 -5.05
C PRO A 102 1.86 2.02 -4.59
N TYR A 103 2.91 2.66 -5.10
CA TYR A 103 4.27 2.32 -4.72
C TYR A 103 4.50 2.43 -3.21
N GLU A 104 3.93 3.44 -2.57
CA GLU A 104 4.05 3.70 -1.13
C GLU A 104 3.44 2.56 -0.28
N CYS A 105 2.49 1.80 -0.84
CA CYS A 105 1.94 0.59 -0.23
C CYS A 105 2.93 -0.59 -0.34
N ALA A 106 3.48 -0.83 -1.53
CA ALA A 106 4.34 -1.99 -1.82
C ALA A 106 5.79 -1.82 -1.32
N ALA A 107 6.28 -0.58 -1.20
CA ALA A 107 7.64 -0.28 -0.77
C ALA A 107 7.81 -0.28 0.76
N TRP A 108 6.71 -0.26 1.51
CA TRP A 108 6.76 -0.19 2.96
C TRP A 108 6.90 -1.60 3.57
N ILE A 109 7.90 -1.78 4.43
CA ILE A 109 8.23 -3.06 5.06
C ILE A 109 7.77 -3.06 6.53
N CYS A 110 6.82 -3.93 6.85
CA CYS A 110 6.19 -4.03 8.16
C CYS A 110 6.98 -4.84 9.18
N PRO A 111 6.70 -4.69 10.49
CA PRO A 111 7.29 -5.56 11.51
C PRO A 111 7.04 -7.06 11.24
N VAL A 112 5.82 -7.45 10.86
CA VAL A 112 5.50 -8.84 10.49
C VAL A 112 6.28 -9.29 9.24
N MET A 113 6.46 -8.42 8.24
CA MET A 113 7.27 -8.74 7.06
C MET A 113 8.72 -8.99 7.46
N ARG A 114 9.27 -8.18 8.37
CA ARG A 114 10.65 -8.38 8.87
C ARG A 114 10.82 -9.70 9.63
N GLN A 115 9.76 -10.19 10.26
CA GLN A 115 9.77 -11.43 11.03
C GLN A 115 9.52 -12.67 10.16
N GLU A 116 8.55 -12.60 9.26
CA GLU A 116 8.02 -13.75 8.52
C GLU A 116 8.60 -13.91 7.11
N MET A 117 9.15 -12.86 6.51
CA MET A 117 9.65 -12.92 5.13
C MET A 117 11.10 -13.37 5.03
N PRO A 118 11.49 -14.07 3.96
CA PRO A 118 12.88 -14.43 3.72
C PRO A 118 13.79 -13.19 3.72
N ALA A 119 14.95 -13.29 4.36
CA ALA A 119 15.93 -12.19 4.40
C ALA A 119 16.38 -11.74 3.00
N THR A 120 16.37 -12.65 2.01
CA THR A 120 16.65 -12.36 0.60
C THR A 120 15.63 -11.39 0.02
N TRP A 121 14.34 -11.61 0.30
CA TRP A 121 13.25 -10.74 -0.12
C TRP A 121 13.36 -9.35 0.50
N LEU A 122 13.61 -9.29 1.82
CA LEU A 122 13.74 -8.01 2.54
C LEU A 122 14.89 -7.18 1.96
N LYS A 123 16.04 -7.81 1.75
CA LYS A 123 17.22 -7.16 1.16
C LYS A 123 16.93 -6.68 -0.25
N GLU A 124 16.22 -7.47 -1.05
CA GLU A 124 15.83 -7.12 -2.41
C GLU A 124 14.86 -5.94 -2.43
N ALA A 125 13.79 -5.97 -1.62
CA ALA A 125 12.85 -4.87 -1.48
C ALA A 125 13.56 -3.58 -1.03
N GLU A 126 14.42 -3.64 -0.01
CA GLU A 126 15.22 -2.49 0.44
C GLU A 126 16.15 -1.93 -0.66
N GLN A 127 16.73 -2.79 -1.50
CA GLN A 127 17.56 -2.36 -2.62
C GLN A 127 16.75 -1.71 -3.74
N LEU A 128 15.55 -2.21 -4.03
CA LEU A 128 14.67 -1.63 -5.03
C LEU A 128 14.19 -0.24 -4.58
N THR A 129 13.81 -0.10 -3.31
CA THR A 129 13.35 1.16 -2.74
C THR A 129 14.46 2.24 -2.72
N LYS A 130 15.73 1.86 -2.54
CA LYS A 130 16.89 2.79 -2.56
C LYS A 130 17.32 3.24 -3.95
N LYS A 131 16.91 2.53 -5.01
CA LYS A 131 17.30 2.80 -6.41
C LYS A 131 16.33 3.73 -7.14
N LEU A 132 15.28 4.17 -6.46
CA LEU A 132 14.20 5.02 -6.96
C LEU A 132 14.28 6.39 -6.30
#